data_AF-A0A2J6I238-F1
#
_entry.id   AF-A0A2J6I238-F1
#
_cell.length_a   1.000
_cell.length_b   1.000
_cell.length_c   1.000
_cell.angle_alpha   90.00
_cell.angle_beta   90.00
_cell.angle_gamma   90.00
#
_symmetry.space_group_name_H-M   'P 1'
#
loop_
_entity.id
_entity.type
_entity.pdbx_description
1 polymer ?
#
loop_
_entity_poly.entity_id
_entity_poly.type
_entity_poly.pdbx_seq_one_letter_code
_entity_poly.pdbx_strand_id
1 'polypeptide(L)'
;NNEIAIWLIKIEAKGSWTIPTASFEVNRSIYFYKGSEMNIAGVNVKPYHSIQLLADQSVFIENGNEDAFLLLLQGKPINEPVVQHGPFVMNDASGIQQAFSDYRKTQFGGWPWTRHDNVHSRQMGRFAKYLDGREEIR
;
A
#
# COMPACT_ATOMS: atom_id res chain seq x y z
N ASN A 1 -10.42 3.85 -15.89
CA ASN A 1 -9.61 2.69 -15.50
C ASN A 1 -8.30 3.23 -14.96
N ASN A 2 -8.04 3.07 -13.65
CA ASN A 2 -6.92 3.71 -12.96
C ASN A 2 -5.63 2.86 -13.01
N GLU A 3 -5.68 1.68 -13.61
CA GLU A 3 -4.54 0.74 -13.76
C GLU A 3 -3.79 0.47 -12.45
N ILE A 4 -4.55 0.41 -11.35
CA ILE A 4 -4.00 0.10 -10.03
C ILE A 4 -3.59 -1.38 -9.99
N ALA A 5 -2.36 -1.64 -9.60
CA ALA A 5 -1.88 -2.97 -9.25
C ALA A 5 -1.03 -2.91 -7.99
N ILE A 6 -1.36 -3.81 -7.05
CA ILE A 6 -0.61 -4.05 -5.82
C ILE A 6 -0.34 -5.54 -5.78
N TRP A 7 0.86 -5.95 -6.18
CA TRP A 7 1.21 -7.36 -6.28
C TRP A 7 2.28 -7.73 -5.28
N LEU A 8 2.04 -8.82 -4.56
CA LEU A 8 3.08 -9.54 -3.83
C LEU A 8 3.62 -10.61 -4.77
N ILE A 9 4.91 -10.51 -5.07
CA ILE A 9 5.57 -11.39 -6.04
C ILE A 9 6.63 -12.18 -5.29
N LYS A 10 6.61 -13.50 -5.47
CA LYS A 10 7.70 -14.39 -5.10
C LYS A 10 8.39 -14.83 -6.38
N ILE A 11 9.71 -14.66 -6.45
CA ILE A 11 10.55 -15.24 -7.49
C ILE A 11 11.42 -16.30 -6.81
N GLU A 12 11.35 -17.53 -7.28
CA GLU A 12 12.16 -18.62 -6.72
C GLU A 12 13.66 -18.39 -6.99
N ALA A 13 14.53 -19.03 -6.22
CA ALA A 13 15.97 -19.00 -6.47
C ALA A 13 16.30 -19.32 -7.94
N LYS A 14 17.13 -18.49 -8.57
CA LYS A 14 17.51 -18.54 -10.00
C LYS A 14 16.33 -18.37 -10.98
N GLY A 15 15.15 -18.04 -10.46
CA GLY A 15 13.98 -17.73 -11.27
C GLY A 15 14.13 -16.38 -11.97
N SER A 16 13.35 -16.20 -13.02
CA SER A 16 13.29 -14.95 -13.77
C SER A 16 11.85 -14.58 -14.06
N TRP A 17 11.59 -13.28 -14.21
CA TRP A 17 10.27 -12.79 -14.55
C TRP A 17 10.36 -11.53 -15.41
N THR A 18 9.48 -11.44 -16.40
CA THR A 18 9.31 -10.23 -17.20
C THR A 18 8.04 -9.52 -16.76
N ILE A 19 8.21 -8.30 -16.26
CA ILE A 19 7.09 -7.41 -15.98
C ILE A 19 6.57 -6.87 -17.32
N PRO A 20 5.27 -7.05 -17.62
CA PRO A 20 4.69 -6.56 -18.87
C PRO A 20 4.61 -5.03 -18.88
N THR A 21 4.50 -4.44 -20.07
CA THR A 21 4.23 -3.01 -20.22
C THR A 21 2.86 -2.62 -19.62
N ALA A 22 2.70 -1.35 -19.30
CA ALA A 22 1.46 -0.69 -18.92
C ALA A 22 1.36 0.65 -19.66
N SER A 23 0.25 1.39 -19.46
CA SER A 23 0.11 2.71 -20.07
C SER A 23 1.24 3.66 -19.64
N PHE A 24 1.74 4.47 -20.56
CA PHE A 24 2.86 5.41 -20.33
C PHE A 24 2.68 6.34 -19.12
N GLU A 25 1.44 6.76 -18.84
CA GLU A 25 1.12 7.68 -17.74
C GLU A 25 1.24 7.04 -16.35
N VAL A 26 1.34 5.70 -16.27
CA VAL A 26 1.32 4.97 -15.01
C VAL A 26 2.61 5.19 -14.23
N ASN A 27 2.47 5.55 -12.95
CA ASN A 27 3.57 5.45 -12.01
C ASN A 27 3.72 3.99 -11.59
N ARG A 28 4.91 3.42 -11.73
CA ARG A 28 5.21 2.04 -11.37
C ARG A 28 6.51 1.96 -10.59
N SER A 29 6.49 1.24 -9.47
CA SER A 29 7.67 0.97 -8.66
C SER A 29 7.66 -0.46 -8.13
N ILE A 30 8.84 -1.01 -7.91
CA ILE A 30 9.04 -2.25 -7.16
C ILE A 30 9.75 -1.93 -5.87
N TYR A 31 9.36 -2.60 -4.78
CA TYR A 31 10.10 -2.63 -3.54
C TYR A 31 10.58 -4.05 -3.26
N PHE A 32 11.90 -4.24 -3.24
CA PHE A 32 12.53 -5.53 -2.95
C PHE A 32 12.74 -5.65 -1.44
N TYR A 33 11.91 -6.44 -0.75
CA TYR A 33 11.87 -6.43 0.72
C TYR A 33 12.46 -7.68 1.39
N LYS A 34 12.71 -8.76 0.65
CA LYS A 34 13.34 -9.97 1.18
C LYS A 34 14.01 -10.77 0.06
N GLY A 35 15.26 -11.18 0.27
CA GLY A 35 16.10 -11.96 -0.66
C GLY A 35 17.57 -11.60 -0.43
N SER A 36 18.44 -11.91 -1.38
CA SER A 36 19.88 -11.61 -1.29
C SER A 36 20.32 -10.50 -2.26
N GLU A 37 20.15 -10.73 -3.55
CA GLU A 37 20.38 -9.78 -4.64
C GLU A 37 19.59 -10.20 -5.88
N MET A 38 19.34 -9.26 -6.79
CA MET A 38 18.77 -9.56 -8.10
C MET A 38 19.27 -8.59 -9.16
N ASN A 39 19.22 -9.02 -10.42
CA ASN A 39 19.40 -8.14 -11.57
C ASN A 39 18.04 -7.65 -12.06
N ILE A 40 17.87 -6.33 -12.17
CA ILE A 40 16.69 -5.70 -12.74
C ILE A 40 17.16 -4.83 -13.90
N ALA A 41 16.81 -5.22 -15.13
CA ALA A 41 17.19 -4.51 -16.35
C ALA A 41 18.71 -4.17 -16.42
N GLY A 42 19.58 -5.10 -16.03
CA GLY A 42 21.03 -4.94 -16.03
C GLY A 42 21.61 -4.34 -14.74
N VAL A 43 20.79 -3.87 -13.81
CA VAL A 43 21.24 -3.27 -12.54
C VAL A 43 21.15 -4.29 -11.41
N ASN A 44 22.24 -4.52 -10.68
CA ASN A 44 22.22 -5.33 -9.48
C ASN A 44 21.61 -4.53 -8.31
N VAL A 45 20.61 -5.11 -7.65
CA VAL A 45 19.83 -4.50 -6.59
C VAL A 45 19.80 -5.42 -5.38
N LYS A 46 20.06 -4.84 -4.19
CA LYS A 46 19.95 -5.51 -2.89
C LYS A 46 18.57 -5.25 -2.26
N PRO A 47 18.13 -6.06 -1.29
CA PRO A 47 16.91 -5.80 -0.52
C PRO A 47 16.89 -4.40 0.09
N TYR A 48 15.70 -3.96 0.49
CA TYR A 48 15.39 -2.64 1.05
C TYR A 48 15.59 -1.47 0.10
N HIS A 49 15.47 -1.72 -1.21
CA HIS A 49 15.51 -0.69 -2.24
C HIS A 49 14.18 -0.61 -2.97
N SER A 50 13.79 0.62 -3.30
CA SER A 50 12.70 0.90 -4.24
C SER A 50 13.28 1.24 -5.61
N ILE A 51 12.68 0.69 -6.65
CA ILE A 51 13.11 0.83 -8.04
C ILE A 51 11.93 1.41 -8.80
N GLN A 52 12.11 2.61 -9.35
CA GLN A 52 11.12 3.24 -10.22
C GLN A 52 11.29 2.70 -11.63
N LEU A 53 10.18 2.31 -12.26
CA LEU A 53 10.17 1.68 -13.58
C LEU A 53 9.46 2.58 -14.59
N LEU A 54 9.92 2.54 -15.84
CA LEU A 54 9.18 3.10 -16.97
C LEU A 54 8.02 2.16 -17.32
N ALA A 55 6.79 2.63 -17.22
CA ALA A 55 5.61 1.78 -17.36
C ALA A 55 5.43 1.22 -18.78
N ASP A 56 5.81 1.99 -19.79
CA ASP A 56 5.73 1.64 -21.20
C ASP A 56 6.84 0.66 -21.66
N GLN A 57 7.76 0.30 -20.77
CA GLN A 57 8.84 -0.65 -21.04
C GLN A 57 8.62 -1.97 -20.30
N SER A 58 8.92 -3.09 -20.96
CA SER A 58 8.99 -4.38 -20.28
C SER A 58 10.28 -4.46 -19.48
N VAL A 59 10.22 -5.06 -18.30
CA VAL A 59 11.37 -5.12 -17.37
C VAL A 59 11.65 -6.57 -17.04
N PHE A 60 12.82 -7.04 -17.46
CA PHE A 60 13.31 -8.38 -17.12
C PHE A 60 14.01 -8.35 -15.77
N ILE A 61 13.67 -9.33 -14.93
CA ILE A 61 14.23 -9.55 -13.60
C ILE A 61 14.84 -10.94 -13.56
N GLU A 62 16.07 -11.03 -13.07
CA GLU A 62 16.76 -12.29 -12.75
C GLU A 62 17.07 -12.33 -11.27
N ASN A 63 16.58 -13.37 -10.59
CA ASN A 63 16.81 -13.55 -9.18
C ASN A 63 18.13 -14.28 -8.91
N GLY A 64 18.73 -13.99 -7.75
CA GLY A 64 19.92 -14.66 -7.24
C GLY A 64 19.63 -16.06 -6.68
N ASN A 65 20.49 -16.52 -5.78
CA ASN A 65 20.49 -17.91 -5.28
C ASN A 65 19.46 -18.22 -4.18
N GLU A 66 18.62 -17.26 -3.79
CA GLU A 66 17.61 -17.42 -2.74
C GLU A 66 16.26 -16.89 -3.24
N ASP A 67 15.17 -17.40 -2.68
CA ASP A 67 13.83 -16.88 -2.98
C ASP A 67 13.75 -15.37 -2.67
N ALA A 68 13.28 -14.59 -3.65
CA ALA A 68 13.07 -13.16 -3.54
C ALA A 68 11.59 -12.80 -3.44
N PHE A 69 11.31 -11.75 -2.68
CA PHE A 69 9.97 -11.22 -2.47
C PHE A 69 9.94 -9.72 -2.78
N LEU A 70 9.02 -9.37 -3.67
CA LEU A 70 8.86 -8.03 -4.21
C LEU A 70 7.42 -7.54 -3.97
N LEU A 71 7.28 -6.24 -3.77
CA LEU A 71 6.02 -5.53 -3.82
C LEU A 71 6.01 -4.64 -5.06
N LEU A 72 5.14 -4.93 -6.03
CA LEU A 72 4.86 -4.01 -7.14
C LEU A 72 3.76 -3.04 -6.70
N LEU A 73 4.01 -1.75 -6.85
CA LEU A 73 3.01 -0.69 -6.70
C LEU A 73 2.88 0.04 -8.03
N GLN A 74 1.65 0.11 -8.54
CA GLN A 74 1.32 0.69 -9.83
C GLN A 74 0.01 1.47 -9.75
N GLY A 75 -0.07 2.60 -10.45
CA GLY A 75 -1.33 3.27 -10.74
C GLY A 75 -1.17 4.50 -11.62
N LYS A 76 -2.25 4.88 -12.31
CA LYS A 76 -2.30 6.18 -13.00
C LYS A 76 -2.34 7.31 -11.97
N PRO A 77 -1.55 8.37 -12.17
CA PRO A 77 -1.67 9.59 -11.40
C PRO A 77 -3.11 10.11 -11.41
N ILE A 78 -3.58 10.56 -10.25
CA ILE A 78 -4.91 11.20 -10.12
C ILE A 78 -4.90 12.57 -10.83
N ASN A 79 -3.72 13.20 -10.97
CA ASN A 79 -3.54 14.53 -11.59
C ASN A 79 -4.34 15.64 -10.90
N GLU A 80 -4.56 15.50 -9.60
CA GLU A 80 -5.14 16.55 -8.76
C GLU A 80 -4.10 17.05 -7.76
N PRO A 81 -4.23 18.30 -7.26
CA PRO A 81 -3.42 18.78 -6.17
C PRO A 81 -3.54 17.86 -4.95
N VAL A 82 -2.42 17.67 -4.24
CA VAL A 82 -2.35 16.87 -3.02
C VAL A 82 -1.82 17.76 -1.91
N VAL A 83 -2.62 17.96 -0.87
CA VAL A 83 -2.25 18.65 0.36
C VAL A 83 -2.44 17.66 1.51
N GLN A 84 -1.36 17.39 2.25
CA GLN A 84 -1.37 16.48 3.39
C GLN A 84 -1.04 17.22 4.67
N HIS A 85 -1.81 16.96 5.74
CA HIS A 85 -1.46 17.39 7.09
C HIS A 85 -1.86 16.31 8.11
N GLY A 86 -0.85 15.69 8.72
CA GLY A 86 -1.06 14.57 9.64
C GLY A 86 -1.76 13.39 8.93
N PRO A 87 -2.90 12.90 9.45
CA PRO A 87 -3.60 11.74 8.89
C PRO A 87 -4.52 12.08 7.70
N PHE A 88 -4.66 13.36 7.35
CA PHE A 88 -5.61 13.80 6.32
C PHE A 88 -4.88 14.22 5.05
N VAL A 89 -5.44 13.80 3.91
CA VAL A 89 -5.01 14.15 2.55
C VAL A 89 -6.23 14.71 1.83
N MET A 90 -6.11 15.91 1.29
CA MET A 90 -7.17 16.63 0.55
C MET A 90 -6.57 17.34 -0.66
N ASN A 91 -7.41 17.97 -1.49
CA ASN A 91 -6.93 18.72 -2.66
C ASN A 91 -6.48 20.16 -2.31
N ASP A 92 -6.90 20.73 -1.18
CA ASP A 92 -6.51 22.08 -0.76
C ASP A 92 -6.47 22.25 0.77
N ALA A 93 -5.98 23.40 1.23
CA ALA A 93 -5.84 23.72 2.65
C ALA A 93 -7.18 23.86 3.39
N SER A 94 -8.24 24.31 2.69
CA SER A 94 -9.57 24.45 3.29
C SER A 94 -10.20 23.08 3.58
N GLY A 95 -9.98 22.11 2.68
CA GLY A 95 -10.36 20.72 2.87
C GLY A 95 -9.69 20.10 4.09
N ILE A 96 -8.39 20.38 4.29
CA ILE A 96 -7.67 19.94 5.51
C ILE A 96 -8.30 20.55 6.77
N GLN A 97 -8.57 21.86 6.78
CA GLN A 97 -9.20 22.53 7.93
C GLN A 97 -10.58 21.94 8.25
N GLN A 98 -11.37 21.66 7.21
CA GLN A 98 -12.68 21.03 7.33
C GLN A 98 -12.55 19.61 7.90
N ALA A 99 -11.66 18.77 7.37
CA ALA A 99 -11.43 17.41 7.84
C ALA A 99 -11.06 17.38 9.34
N PHE A 100 -10.20 18.29 9.79
CA PHE A 100 -9.88 18.44 11.20
C PHE A 100 -11.07 18.92 12.05
N SER A 101 -11.87 19.86 11.54
CA SER A 101 -13.11 20.29 12.20
C SER A 101 -14.07 19.12 12.38
N ASP A 102 -14.28 18.32 11.33
CA ASP A 102 -15.20 17.19 11.35
C ASP A 102 -14.71 16.06 12.26
N TYR A 103 -13.40 15.80 12.25
CA TYR A 103 -12.79 14.88 13.18
C TYR A 103 -12.94 15.34 14.64
N ARG A 104 -12.73 16.63 14.95
CA ARG A 104 -12.93 17.15 16.31
C ARG A 104 -14.39 17.08 16.76
N LYS A 105 -15.34 17.30 15.85
CA LYS A 105 -16.77 17.27 16.14
C LYS A 105 -17.30 15.85 16.33
N THR A 106 -16.87 14.92 15.49
CA THR A 106 -17.52 13.61 15.37
C THR A 106 -16.61 12.44 15.71
N GLN A 107 -15.29 12.61 15.78
CA GLN A 107 -14.33 11.52 16.04
C GLN A 107 -14.50 10.35 15.06
N PHE A 108 -14.68 10.64 13.77
CA PHE A 108 -15.00 9.69 12.68
C PHE A 108 -16.43 9.11 12.73
N GLY A 109 -17.44 9.97 12.92
CA GLY A 109 -18.85 9.54 12.86
C GLY A 109 -19.43 9.00 14.17
N GLY A 110 -18.81 9.34 15.30
CA GLY A 110 -19.24 9.02 16.65
C GLY A 110 -18.39 7.89 17.20
N TRP A 111 -17.27 8.23 17.86
CA TRP A 111 -16.49 7.23 18.60
C TRP A 111 -17.41 6.59 19.66
N PRO A 112 -17.74 5.30 19.54
CA PRO A 112 -18.84 4.69 20.29
C PRO A 112 -18.45 4.36 21.74
N TRP A 113 -17.20 4.65 22.14
CA TRP A 113 -16.66 4.28 23.43
C TRP A 113 -16.45 5.51 24.31
N THR A 114 -16.60 5.34 25.61
CA THR A 114 -16.46 6.43 26.60
C THR A 114 -15.03 6.94 26.78
N ARG A 115 -14.05 6.20 26.26
CA ARG A 115 -12.63 6.54 26.32
C ARG A 115 -11.98 6.41 24.95
N HIS A 116 -11.03 7.30 24.65
CA HIS A 116 -10.27 7.28 23.39
C HIS A 116 -9.36 6.06 23.23
N ASP A 117 -8.99 5.42 24.34
CA ASP A 117 -8.11 4.26 24.42
C ASP A 117 -8.89 2.98 24.77
N ASN A 118 -10.12 2.84 24.28
CA ASN A 118 -10.95 1.69 24.62
C ASN A 118 -10.28 0.38 24.19
N VAL A 119 -9.93 -0.43 25.19
CA VAL A 119 -9.41 -1.79 25.00
C VAL A 119 -10.45 -2.77 25.55
N HIS A 120 -10.86 -3.71 24.71
CA HIS A 120 -11.76 -4.79 25.12
C HIS A 120 -11.08 -5.69 26.17
N SER A 121 -11.84 -6.14 27.19
CA SER A 121 -11.35 -7.08 28.19
C SER A 121 -10.74 -8.32 27.52
N ARG A 122 -9.60 -8.79 28.05
CA ARG A 122 -8.93 -10.01 27.57
C ARG A 122 -9.83 -11.26 27.67
N GLN A 123 -10.85 -11.23 28.52
CA GLN A 123 -11.81 -12.33 28.70
C GLN A 123 -12.82 -12.46 27.54
N MET A 124 -13.00 -11.43 26.71
CA MET A 124 -13.97 -11.47 25.60
C MET A 124 -13.56 -12.38 24.44
N GLY A 125 -12.32 -12.87 24.40
CA GLY A 125 -11.85 -13.68 23.27
C GLY A 125 -11.83 -12.87 21.98
N ARG A 126 -11.92 -13.54 20.82
CA ARG A 126 -12.02 -12.87 19.53
C ARG A 126 -13.49 -12.63 19.23
N PHE A 127 -13.84 -11.42 18.83
CA PHE A 127 -15.20 -11.12 18.42
C PHE A 127 -15.24 -10.19 17.21
N ALA A 128 -16.36 -10.18 16.51
CA ALA A 128 -16.67 -9.23 15.44
C ALA A 128 -18.07 -8.66 15.68
N LYS A 129 -18.20 -7.33 15.63
CA LYS A 129 -19.48 -6.63 15.71
C LYS A 129 -19.81 -6.00 14.36
N TYR A 130 -20.97 -6.35 13.81
CA TYR A 130 -21.42 -5.90 12.50
C TYR A 130 -22.34 -4.67 12.63
N LEU A 131 -22.48 -3.91 11.54
CA LEU A 131 -23.30 -2.69 11.49
C LEU A 131 -24.79 -2.93 11.79
N ASP A 132 -25.27 -4.16 11.53
CA ASP A 132 -26.64 -4.60 11.84
C ASP A 132 -26.83 -5.01 13.31
N GLY A 133 -25.79 -4.87 14.14
CA GLY A 133 -25.81 -5.20 15.56
C GLY A 133 -25.48 -6.66 15.88
N ARG A 134 -25.23 -7.52 14.87
CA ARG A 134 -24.81 -8.90 15.14
C ARG A 134 -23.41 -8.96 15.74
N GLU A 135 -23.20 -9.92 16.63
CA GLU A 135 -21.91 -10.21 17.23
C GLU A 135 -21.54 -11.68 17.01
N GLU A 136 -20.32 -11.93 16.56
CA GLU A 136 -19.72 -13.26 16.46
C GLU A 136 -18.61 -13.37 17.50
N ILE A 137 -18.59 -14.45 18.29
CA ILE A 137 -17.58 -14.73 19.32
C ILE A 137 -16.85 -16.03 18.95
N ARG A 138 -15.52 -16.01 19.02
CA ARG A 138 -14.65 -17.14 18.69
C ARG A 138 -13.53 -17.34 19.71
#